data_AF-A0A892ZBM6-F1
#
_entry.id   AF-A0A892ZBM6-F1
#
_cell.length_a   1.000
_cell.length_b   1.000
_cell.length_c   1.000
_cell.angle_alpha   90.00
_cell.angle_beta   90.00
_cell.angle_gamma   90.00
#
_symmetry.space_group_name_H-M   'P 1'
#
loop_
_entity.id
_entity.type
_entity.pdbx_description
1 polymer ?
#
loop_
_entity_poly.entity_id
_entity_poly.type
_entity_poly.pdbx_seq_one_letter_code
_entity_poly.pdbx_strand_id
1 'polypeptide(L)' 'MKTVLIPLRERHLSAQEYLREAEKDTKRNNIEAVQFIPPKLGKPGFGSFRVRYKTPMLCEE' A
#
# COMPACT_ATOMS: atom_id res chain seq x y z
N MET A 1 -3.32 21.73 10.01
CA MET A 1 -3.38 20.43 10.71
C MET A 1 -2.00 19.80 10.63
N LYS A 2 -1.42 19.31 11.73
CA LYS A 2 -0.12 18.63 11.70
C LYS A 2 -0.33 17.22 11.16
N THR A 3 0.38 16.85 10.11
CA THR A 3 0.37 15.49 9.58
C THR A 3 1.16 14.59 10.53
N VAL A 4 0.48 13.64 11.15
CA VAL A 4 1.12 12.65 12.02
C VAL A 4 1.61 11.51 11.13
N LEU A 5 2.90 11.19 11.28
CA LEU A 5 3.55 10.13 10.54
C LEU A 5 3.68 8.90 11.44
N ILE A 6 3.10 7.79 11.02
CA ILE A 6 3.13 6.52 11.73
C ILE A 6 3.87 5.45 10.93
N PRO A 7 4.66 4.58 11.57
CA PRO A 7 5.31 3.47 10.90
C PRO A 7 4.30 2.36 10.65
N LEU A 8 4.01 2.07 9.39
CA LEU A 8 3.09 1.01 8.97
C LEU A 8 3.85 -0.14 8.32
N ARG A 9 3.65 -1.35 8.85
CA ARG A 9 4.16 -2.58 8.20
C ARG A 9 3.29 -3.04 7.05
N GLU A 10 2.01 -2.66 7.05
CA GLU A 10 1.04 -3.02 6.03
C GLU A 10 0.20 -1.82 5.60
N ARG A 11 -0.12 -1.76 4.30
CA ARG A 11 -0.95 -0.71 3.72
C ARG A 11 -1.93 -1.29 2.70
N HIS A 12 -3.14 -0.74 2.69
CA HIS A 12 -4.10 -0.95 1.62
C HIS A 12 -4.00 0.20 0.63
N LEU A 13 -3.71 -0.13 -0.62
CA LEU A 13 -3.48 0.83 -1.70
C LEU A 13 -4.50 0.62 -2.81
N SER A 14 -4.94 1.72 -3.43
CA SER A 14 -5.56 1.66 -4.75
C SER A 14 -4.54 1.19 -5.80
N ALA A 15 -5.02 0.86 -7.01
CA ALA A 15 -4.15 0.47 -8.11
C ALA A 15 -3.10 1.56 -8.45
N GLN A 16 -3.51 2.82 -8.48
CA GLN A 16 -2.60 3.94 -8.79
C GLN A 16 -1.56 4.16 -7.69
N GLU A 17 -1.93 4.01 -6.43
CA GLU A 17 -0.99 4.10 -5.31
C GLU A 17 -0.01 2.93 -5.31
N TYR A 18 -0.50 1.72 -5.59
CA TYR A 18 0.34 0.54 -5.72
C TYR A 18 1.39 0.69 -6.82
N LEU A 19 1.02 1.20 -8.01
CA LEU A 19 1.99 1.42 -9.09
C LEU A 19 3.11 2.40 -8.67
N ARG A 20 2.76 3.48 -7.96
CA ARG A 20 3.74 4.43 -7.42
C ARG A 20 4.62 3.80 -6.34
N GLU A 21 4.06 2.94 -5.50
CA GLU A 21 4.82 2.24 -4.47
C GLU A 21 5.75 1.17 -5.07
N ALA A 22 5.28 0.42 -6.06
CA ALA A 22 6.08 -0.55 -6.80
C ALA A 22 7.25 0.10 -7.54
N GLU A 23 7.03 1.28 -8.14
CA GLU A 23 8.11 2.05 -8.77
C GLU A 23 9.18 2.46 -7.74
N LYS A 24 8.78 2.94 -6.56
CA LYS A 24 9.72 3.27 -5.47
C LYS A 24 10.46 2.04 -4.97
N ASP A 25 9.78 0.90 -4.92
CA ASP A 25 10.34 -0.35 -4.44
C ASP A 25 11.45 -0.90 -5.33
N THR A 26 11.46 -0.59 -6.63
CA THR A 26 12.58 -0.95 -7.52
C THR A 26 13.95 -0.48 -7.00
N LYS A 27 13.98 0.63 -6.26
CA LYS A 27 15.20 1.19 -5.65
C LYS A 27 15.35 0.79 -4.18
N ARG A 28 14.24 0.63 -3.46
CA ARG A 28 14.24 0.41 -1.99
C ARG A 28 14.28 -1.06 -1.59
N ASN A 29 13.74 -1.94 -2.43
CA ASN A 29 13.62 -3.38 -2.19
C ASN A 29 13.07 -3.71 -0.78
N ASN A 30 12.02 -3.01 -0.39
CA ASN A 30 11.42 -3.10 0.94
C ASN A 30 10.03 -3.76 0.94
N ILE A 31 9.39 -3.99 -0.21
CA ILE A 31 8.17 -4.79 -0.29
C ILE A 31 8.53 -6.26 0.00
N GLU A 32 7.83 -6.85 0.95
CA GLU A 32 7.93 -8.26 1.33
C GLU A 32 6.91 -9.10 0.55
N ALA A 33 5.66 -8.63 0.49
CA ALA A 33 4.58 -9.32 -0.18
C ALA A 33 3.49 -8.35 -0.67
N VAL A 34 2.80 -8.75 -1.74
CA VAL A 34 1.65 -8.03 -2.29
C VAL A 34 0.50 -9.01 -2.47
N GLN A 35 -0.69 -8.64 -2.00
CA GLN A 35 -1.92 -9.39 -2.22
C GLN A 35 -2.93 -8.48 -2.92
N PHE A 36 -3.46 -8.93 -4.07
CA PHE A 36 -4.63 -8.30 -4.67
C PHE A 36 -5.89 -8.71 -3.92
N ILE A 37 -6.66 -7.73 -3.47
CA ILE A 37 -7.96 -7.90 -2.83
C ILE A 37 -9.02 -7.53 -3.88
N PRO A 38 -9.74 -8.51 -4.45
CA PRO A 38 -10.74 -8.24 -5.47
C PRO A 38 -11.89 -7.39 -4.90
N PRO A 39 -12.56 -6.59 -5.74
CA PRO A 39 -13.75 -5.88 -5.33
C PRO A 39 -14.86 -6.87 -4.93
N LYS A 40 -15.72 -6.46 -4.01
CA LYS A 40 -16.94 -7.20 -3.69
C LYS A 40 -18.02 -6.84 -4.70
N LEU A 41 -18.64 -7.84 -5.33
CA LEU A 41 -19.77 -7.62 -6.24
C LEU A 41 -20.85 -6.80 -5.54
N GLY A 42 -21.40 -5.81 -6.25
CA GLY A 42 -22.40 -4.88 -5.72
C GLY A 42 -21.86 -3.79 -4.78
N LYS A 43 -20.55 -3.72 -4.55
CA LYS A 43 -19.90 -2.61 -3.84
C LYS A 43 -19.10 -1.72 -4.81
N PRO A 44 -19.02 -0.41 -4.55
CA PRO A 44 -18.22 0.49 -5.36
C PRO A 44 -16.72 0.16 -5.25
N GLY A 45 -15.97 0.44 -6.32
CA GLY A 45 -14.52 0.28 -6.40
C GLY A 45 -14.06 -0.90 -7.27
N PHE A 46 -12.75 -0.93 -7.57
CA PHE A 46 -12.13 -1.90 -8.49
C PHE A 46 -11.19 -2.89 -7.80
N GLY A 47 -11.29 -3.01 -6.47
CA GLY A 47 -10.37 -3.76 -5.64
C GLY A 47 -9.23 -2.90 -5.10
N SER A 48 -8.32 -3.54 -4.36
CA SER A 48 -7.18 -2.87 -3.73
C SER A 48 -6.01 -3.82 -3.59
N PHE A 49 -4.86 -3.31 -3.21
CA PHE A 49 -3.65 -4.07 -2.97
C PHE A 49 -3.28 -3.95 -1.50
N ARG A 50 -3.13 -5.09 -0.82
CA ARG A 50 -2.51 -5.15 0.50
C ARG A 50 -1.02 -5.38 0.32
N VAL A 51 -0.24 -4.37 0.64
CA VAL A 51 1.22 -4.40 0.56
C VAL A 51 1.79 -4.58 1.96
N ARG A 52 2.69 -5.53 2.13
CA ARG A 52 3.44 -5.78 3.37
C ARG A 52 4.91 -5.49 3.12
N TYR A 53 5.55 -4.75 4.04
CA TYR A 53 6.94 -4.34 3.95
C TYR A 53 7.84 -5.15 4.88
N LYS A 54 9.11 -5.32 4.48
CA LYS A 54 10.17 -5.95 5.29
C LYS A 54 10.47 -5.07 6.52
N THR A 55 10.62 -3.77 6.30
CA THR A 55 10.78 -2.74 7.32
C THR A 55 9.59 -1.78 7.28
N PRO A 56 8.97 -1.40 8.42
CA PRO A 56 7.85 -0.47 8.45
C PRO A 56 8.15 0.83 7.70
N MET A 57 7.19 1.28 6.90
CA MET A 57 7.28 2.51 6.12
C MET A 57 6.59 3.65 6.89
N LEU A 58 7.25 4.79 6.97
CA LEU A 58 6.68 5.98 7.57
C LEU A 58 5.59 6.55 6.65
N CYS A 59 4.35 6.63 7.13
CA CYS A 59 3.18 7.00 6.34
C CYS A 59 2.30 7.98 7.10
N GLU A 60 1.55 8.80 6.37
CA GLU A 60 0.53 9.68 6.94
C GLU A 60 -0.67 8.84 7.42
N GLU A 61 -1.24 9.21 8.57
CA GLU A 61 -2.47 8.63 9.11
C GLU A 61 -3.71 8.98 8.27
#